data_AF-A0A1Q7BND3-F1
#
_entry.id   AF-A0A1Q7BND3-F1
#
_cell.length_a   1.000
_cell.length_b   1.000
_cell.length_c   1.000
_cell.angle_alpha   90.00
_cell.angle_beta   90.00
_cell.angle_gamma   90.00
#
_symmetry.space_group_name_H-M   'P 1'
#
loop_
_entity.id
_entity.type
_entity.pdbx_description
1 polymer ?
#
loop_
_entity_poly.entity_id
_entity_poly.type
_entity_poly.pdbx_seq_one_letter_code
_entity_poly.pdbx_strand_id
1 'polypeptide(L)'
;MESPEHWFEDFGTAKLKRGRAVVKLDPDFAKVITRDYRVFLTPEGDCRGLYVHQKSAASFEVRELMGGESAIAFCYRIVGRRRDIKRHRRFAKIDTRLQLPAGATPRKRAPSAAELRAFVARLEKEARERVPKRARKVGRSRVIRWTRRADRRAAKQ
;
A
#
# COMPACT_ATOMS: atom_id res chain seq x y z
N MET A 1 11.63 8.92 1.49
CA MET A 1 11.61 9.77 2.70
C MET A 1 10.71 9.09 3.72
N GLU A 2 11.23 8.70 4.88
CA GLU A 2 10.43 8.09 5.95
C GLU A 2 9.92 9.20 6.87
N SER A 3 8.61 9.25 7.12
CA SER A 3 8.03 10.07 8.19
C SER A 3 7.71 9.13 9.35
N PRO A 4 8.55 9.07 10.40
CA PRO A 4 8.41 8.10 11.49
C PRO A 4 7.23 8.42 12.43
N GLU A 5 6.44 9.44 12.11
CA GLU A 5 5.23 9.80 12.82
C GLU A 5 4.08 9.90 11.81
N HIS A 6 2.88 9.54 12.26
CA HIS A 6 1.68 9.56 11.43
C HIS A 6 1.00 10.93 11.50
N TRP A 7 1.10 11.67 10.41
CA TRP A 7 0.53 13.00 10.25
C TRP A 7 -0.52 12.99 9.14
N PHE A 8 -1.55 13.81 9.30
CA PHE A 8 -2.42 14.23 8.21
C PHE A 8 -2.12 15.66 7.81
N GLU A 9 -2.26 15.94 6.52
CA GLU A 9 -2.11 17.27 5.96
C GLU A 9 -3.43 17.74 5.36
N ASP A 10 -3.66 19.05 5.45
CA ASP A 10 -4.76 19.73 4.78
C ASP A 10 -4.27 21.08 4.24
N PHE A 11 -4.91 21.56 3.18
CA PHE A 11 -4.45 22.71 2.41
C PHE A 11 -5.64 23.61 2.07
N GLY A 12 -5.38 24.90 1.98
CA GLY A 12 -6.39 25.82 1.50
C GLY A 12 -5.88 27.24 1.36
N THR A 13 -6.82 28.12 1.06
CA THR A 13 -6.59 29.55 0.90
C THR A 13 -7.53 30.33 1.81
N ALA A 14 -7.10 31.52 2.20
CA ALA A 14 -7.92 32.48 2.91
C ALA A 14 -7.48 33.91 2.57
N LYS A 15 -8.28 34.89 2.99
CA LYS A 15 -8.02 36.30 2.73
C LYS A 15 -8.05 37.10 4.02
N LEU A 16 -7.02 37.91 4.24
CA LEU A 16 -7.03 38.90 5.31
C LEU A 16 -8.12 39.95 5.06
N LYS A 17 -8.73 40.42 6.15
CA LYS A 17 -9.58 41.61 6.19
C LYS A 17 -9.08 42.49 7.33
N ARG A 18 -8.55 43.67 7.00
CA ARG A 18 -7.93 44.58 7.97
C ARG A 18 -6.85 43.85 8.81
N GLY A 19 -5.94 43.16 8.12
CA GLY A 19 -4.80 42.48 8.73
C GLY A 19 -5.12 41.16 9.45
N ARG A 20 -6.37 40.67 9.39
CA ARG A 20 -6.83 39.51 10.18
C ARG A 20 -7.63 38.51 9.34
N ALA A 21 -7.48 37.23 9.63
CA ALA A 21 -8.36 36.18 9.11
C ALA A 21 -8.54 35.06 10.14
N VAL A 22 -9.75 34.52 10.25
CA VAL A 22 -10.01 33.30 11.01
C VAL A 22 -10.34 32.19 10.01
N VAL A 23 -9.58 31.11 10.07
CA VAL A 23 -9.74 29.93 9.21
C VAL A 23 -10.31 28.80 10.05
N LYS A 24 -11.43 28.24 9.62
CA LYS A 24 -12.03 27.04 10.22
C LYS A 24 -11.39 25.81 9.60
N LEU A 25 -11.05 24.83 10.43
CA LEU A 25 -10.64 23.52 9.95
C LEU A 25 -11.86 22.80 9.37
N ASP A 26 -11.62 21.95 8.39
CA ASP A 26 -12.63 20.99 7.95
C ASP A 26 -13.07 20.12 9.16
N PRO A 27 -14.38 19.92 9.40
CA PRO A 27 -14.86 19.17 10.55
C PRO A 27 -14.39 17.71 10.58
N ASP A 28 -14.25 17.06 9.42
CA ASP A 28 -13.81 15.67 9.34
C ASP A 28 -12.30 15.57 9.55
N PHE A 29 -11.53 16.53 9.02
CA PHE A 29 -10.11 16.65 9.35
C PHE A 29 -9.89 16.88 10.86
N ALA A 30 -10.62 17.82 11.46
CA ALA A 30 -10.51 18.15 12.88
C ALA A 30 -10.85 16.96 13.81
N LYS A 31 -11.71 16.03 13.38
CA LYS A 31 -12.05 14.82 14.15
C LYS A 31 -10.88 13.84 14.26
N VAL A 32 -10.05 13.76 13.21
CA VAL A 32 -9.02 12.71 13.07
C VAL A 32 -7.62 13.15 13.52
N ILE A 33 -7.40 14.44 13.77
CA ILE A 33 -6.14 14.97 14.28
C ILE A 33 -6.18 15.27 15.79
N THR A 34 -5.00 15.39 16.40
CA THR A 34 -4.86 15.95 17.75
C THR A 34 -5.04 17.48 17.71
N ARG A 35 -5.25 18.09 18.89
CA ARG A 35 -5.34 19.56 19.01
C ARG A 35 -4.00 20.28 18.77
N ASP A 36 -2.90 19.53 18.77
CA ASP A 36 -1.56 20.07 18.52
C ASP A 36 -1.20 19.91 17.04
N TYR A 37 -1.68 20.86 16.24
CA TYR A 37 -1.37 20.95 14.81
C TYR A 37 -0.51 22.17 14.50
N ARG A 38 0.21 22.07 13.38
CA ARG A 38 1.09 23.10 12.83
C ARG A 38 0.41 23.73 11.63
N VAL A 39 0.63 25.01 11.44
CA VAL A 39 0.11 25.78 10.31
C VAL A 39 1.29 26.50 9.67
N PHE A 40 1.42 26.35 8.36
CA PHE A 40 2.38 27.06 7.53
C PHE A 40 1.60 28.01 6.62
N LEU A 41 2.08 29.23 6.48
CA LEU A 41 1.41 30.30 5.75
C LEU A 41 2.30 30.77 4.60
N THR A 42 1.68 31.08 3.47
CA THR A 42 2.35 31.67 2.31
C THR A 42 1.52 32.86 1.82
N PRO A 43 1.96 34.12 2.06
CA PRO A 43 1.25 35.29 1.56
C PRO A 43 1.30 35.34 0.02
N GLU A 44 0.19 35.75 -0.60
CA GLU A 44 0.06 35.90 -2.07
C GLU A 44 -0.05 37.38 -2.49
N GLY A 45 0.40 38.27 -1.63
CA GLY A 45 0.42 39.70 -1.89
C GLY A 45 1.41 40.41 -0.98
N ASP A 46 1.61 41.69 -1.26
CA ASP A 46 2.51 42.53 -0.47
C ASP A 46 1.96 42.73 0.95
N CYS A 47 2.80 42.42 1.94
CA CYS A 47 2.48 42.51 3.36
C CYS A 47 3.76 42.46 4.18
N ARG A 48 3.66 42.77 5.48
CA ARG A 48 4.79 42.74 6.42
C ARG A 48 5.14 41.33 6.91
N GLY A 49 4.49 40.30 6.37
CA GLY A 49 4.55 38.91 6.81
C GLY A 49 3.37 38.53 7.71
N LEU A 50 3.14 37.21 7.84
CA LEU A 50 1.98 36.63 8.51
C LEU A 50 2.41 35.75 9.68
N TYR A 51 1.60 35.70 10.74
CA TYR A 51 1.78 34.77 11.86
C TYR A 51 0.43 34.22 12.35
N VAL A 52 0.51 33.07 13.02
CA VAL A 52 -0.66 32.47 13.68
C VAL A 52 -0.76 33.05 15.08
N HIS A 53 -1.83 33.79 15.35
CA HIS A 53 -2.04 34.44 16.64
C HIS A 53 -2.62 33.50 17.69
N GLN A 54 -3.64 32.73 17.32
CA GLN A 54 -4.30 31.75 18.20
C GLN A 54 -4.75 30.52 17.43
N LYS A 55 -4.81 29.38 18.12
CA LYS A 55 -5.28 28.09 17.59
C LYS A 55 -6.30 27.50 18.56
N SER A 56 -7.33 26.87 18.01
CA SER A 56 -8.33 26.11 18.73
C SER A 56 -8.47 24.72 18.09
N ALA A 57 -9.29 23.83 18.66
CA ALA A 57 -9.52 22.52 18.06
C ALA A 57 -10.22 22.58 16.68
N ALA A 58 -10.83 23.72 16.32
CA ALA A 58 -11.66 23.85 15.12
C ALA A 58 -11.25 25.03 14.21
N SER A 59 -10.29 25.86 14.62
CA SER A 59 -9.90 27.05 13.87
C SER A 59 -8.54 27.60 14.28
N PHE A 60 -7.96 28.43 13.43
CA PHE A 60 -6.82 29.29 13.78
C PHE A 60 -7.03 30.71 13.26
N GLU A 61 -6.43 31.67 13.96
CA GLU A 61 -6.40 33.08 13.53
C GLU A 61 -5.03 33.43 12.98
N VAL A 62 -5.03 34.05 11.80
CA VAL A 62 -3.86 34.61 11.14
C VAL A 62 -3.90 36.12 11.25
N ARG A 63 -2.76 36.71 11.56
CA ARG A 63 -2.56 38.16 11.63
C ARG A 63 -1.35 38.59 10.82
N GLU A 64 -1.41 39.80 10.29
CA GLU A 64 -0.26 40.48 9.72
C GLU A 64 0.66 41.02 10.81
N LEU A 65 1.96 40.95 10.58
CA LEU A 65 2.98 41.46 11.48
C LEU A 65 2.92 42.99 11.62
N MET A 66 3.42 43.50 12.76
CA MET A 66 3.54 44.94 13.04
C MET A 66 2.24 45.73 12.90
N GLY A 67 1.10 45.10 13.19
CA GLY A 67 -0.22 45.73 13.11
C GLY A 67 -0.63 46.12 11.69
N GLY A 68 -0.11 45.44 10.65
CA GLY A 68 -0.54 45.67 9.28
C GLY A 68 -2.04 45.43 9.09
N GLU A 69 -2.65 46.14 8.13
CA GLU A 69 -4.09 46.12 7.86
C GLU A 69 -4.43 45.62 6.46
N SER A 70 -3.49 44.91 5.81
CA SER A 70 -3.62 44.46 4.43
C SER A 70 -4.84 43.55 4.23
N ALA A 71 -5.32 43.51 2.99
CA ALA A 71 -6.46 42.70 2.57
C ALA A 71 -6.03 41.68 1.48
N ILE A 72 -4.88 41.05 1.67
CA ILE A 72 -4.30 40.09 0.72
C ILE A 72 -4.82 38.67 0.92
N ALA A 73 -4.70 37.84 -0.11
CA ALA A 73 -4.89 36.40 -0.02
C ALA A 73 -3.61 35.72 0.53
N PHE A 74 -3.78 34.51 1.08
CA PHE A 74 -2.69 33.64 1.47
C PHE A 74 -3.09 32.16 1.34
N CYS A 75 -2.13 31.33 0.98
CA CYS A 75 -2.22 29.88 1.08
C CYS A 75 -1.81 29.41 2.49
N TYR A 76 -2.34 28.26 2.90
CA TYR A 76 -1.91 27.59 4.12
C TYR A 76 -1.79 26.07 3.94
N ARG A 77 -0.90 25.49 4.74
CA ARG A 77 -0.80 24.03 4.96
C ARG A 77 -0.92 23.74 6.44
N ILE A 78 -1.80 22.82 6.78
CA ILE A 78 -2.03 22.32 8.13
C ILE A 78 -1.39 20.94 8.24
N VAL A 79 -0.67 20.68 9.33
CA VAL A 79 -0.04 19.38 9.60
C VAL A 79 -0.42 18.96 11.02
N GLY A 80 -1.28 17.94 11.15
CA GLY A 80 -1.83 17.47 12.43
C GLY A 80 -1.50 16.01 12.71
N ARG A 81 -1.13 15.67 13.96
CA ARG A 81 -0.86 14.27 14.32
C ARG A 81 -2.15 13.49 14.32
N ARG A 82 -2.11 12.25 13.84
CA ARG A 82 -3.25 11.34 13.91
C ARG A 82 -3.65 11.04 15.35
N ARG A 83 -4.94 11.14 15.63
CA ARG A 83 -5.51 10.93 16.98
C ARG A 83 -5.61 9.45 17.37
N ASP A 84 -5.76 8.57 16.40
CA ASP A 84 -5.97 7.12 16.59
C ASP A 84 -4.68 6.38 16.97
N ILE A 85 -3.51 6.93 16.66
CA ILE A 85 -2.21 6.27 16.88
C ILE A 85 -1.49 6.88 18.08
N LYS A 86 -1.70 6.28 19.27
CA LYS A 86 -1.14 6.79 20.55
C LYS A 86 0.18 6.13 20.98
N ARG A 87 0.43 4.89 20.57
CA ARG A 87 1.56 4.06 21.05
C ARG A 87 2.68 3.88 20.02
N HIS A 88 2.71 4.71 18.98
CA HIS A 88 3.80 4.65 18.00
C HIS A 88 5.06 5.29 18.58
N ARG A 89 6.13 4.49 18.72
CA ARG A 89 7.47 5.01 19.01
C ARG A 89 8.17 5.24 17.68
N ARG A 90 8.68 6.46 17.48
CA ARG A 90 9.53 6.81 16.34
C ARG A 90 10.64 5.76 16.20
N PHE A 91 10.73 5.15 15.01
CA PHE A 91 11.66 4.07 14.69
C PHE A 91 11.56 2.84 15.62
N ALA A 92 10.34 2.43 15.97
CA ALA A 92 10.15 1.17 16.68
C ALA A 92 10.76 0.02 15.86
N LYS A 93 11.60 -0.81 16.49
CA LYS A 93 12.12 -2.03 15.85
C LYS A 93 10.94 -2.95 15.58
N ILE A 94 10.71 -3.27 14.31
CA ILE A 94 9.73 -4.29 13.92
C ILE A 94 10.42 -5.67 13.97
N ASP A 95 9.83 -6.63 14.68
CA ASP A 95 10.25 -8.03 14.56
C ASP A 95 9.68 -8.56 13.23
N THR A 96 10.58 -8.89 12.30
CA THR A 96 10.23 -9.39 10.96
C THR A 96 9.97 -10.89 10.95
N ARG A 97 10.06 -11.58 12.09
CA ARG A 97 9.69 -12.99 12.18
C ARG A 97 8.21 -13.15 11.84
N LEU A 98 7.93 -13.76 10.68
CA LEU A 98 6.58 -14.21 10.35
C LEU A 98 6.09 -15.14 11.45
N GLN A 99 5.07 -14.71 12.20
CA GLN A 99 4.31 -15.61 13.05
C GLN A 99 3.54 -16.55 12.13
N LEU A 100 3.99 -17.80 12.03
CA LEU A 100 3.21 -18.85 11.40
C LEU A 100 1.95 -19.06 12.24
N PRO A 101 0.75 -19.15 11.64
CA PRO A 101 -0.46 -19.43 12.38
C PRO A 101 -0.30 -20.74 13.15
N ALA A 102 -0.71 -20.74 14.43
CA ALA A 102 -0.56 -21.86 15.37
C ALA A 102 -1.27 -23.17 14.94
N GLY A 103 -2.00 -23.16 13.82
CA GLY A 103 -2.69 -24.29 13.24
C GLY A 103 -1.98 -24.96 12.05
N ALA A 104 -0.68 -24.73 11.85
CA ALA A 104 0.10 -25.50 10.87
C ALA A 104 0.19 -26.96 11.35
N THR A 105 -0.83 -27.76 11.04
CA THR A 105 -0.83 -29.20 11.26
C THR A 105 0.42 -29.79 10.60
N PRO A 106 1.12 -30.75 11.24
CA PRO A 106 2.25 -31.43 10.61
C PRO A 106 1.83 -31.92 9.23
N ARG A 107 2.52 -31.44 8.18
CA ARG A 107 2.27 -31.94 6.82
C ARG A 107 2.47 -33.45 6.87
N LYS A 108 1.43 -34.23 6.52
CA LYS A 108 1.56 -35.68 6.37
C LYS A 108 2.77 -35.97 5.48
N ARG A 109 3.55 -36.99 5.85
CA ARG A 109 4.78 -37.36 5.12
C ARG A 109 4.47 -37.47 3.64
N ALA A 110 5.26 -36.81 2.81
CA ALA A 110 5.15 -36.95 1.37
C ALA A 110 5.35 -38.44 0.98
N PRO A 111 4.53 -38.98 0.06
CA PRO A 111 4.63 -40.37 -0.31
C PRO A 111 6.02 -40.68 -0.89
N SER A 112 6.55 -41.85 -0.55
CA SER A 112 7.84 -42.29 -1.05
C SER A 112 7.77 -42.59 -2.56
N ALA A 113 8.92 -42.55 -3.24
CA ALA A 113 8.99 -42.89 -4.66
C ALA A 113 8.49 -44.31 -4.95
N ALA A 114 8.60 -45.23 -3.98
CA ALA A 114 8.08 -46.59 -4.10
C ALA A 114 6.53 -46.62 -4.06
N GLU A 115 5.93 -45.85 -3.16
CA GLU A 115 4.47 -45.71 -3.06
C GLU A 115 3.88 -45.08 -4.32
N LEU A 116 4.53 -44.05 -4.87
CA LEU A 116 4.14 -43.43 -6.14
C LEU A 116 4.20 -44.43 -7.29
N ARG A 117 5.28 -45.23 -7.38
CA ARG A 117 5.40 -46.27 -8.41
C ARG A 117 4.30 -47.34 -8.27
N ALA A 118 4.01 -47.78 -7.05
CA ALA A 118 2.95 -48.75 -6.80
C ALA A 118 1.57 -48.21 -7.17
N PHE A 119 1.30 -46.94 -6.88
CA PHE A 119 0.06 -46.26 -7.25
C PHE A 119 -0.12 -46.17 -8.76
N VAL A 120 0.93 -45.76 -9.49
CA VAL A 120 0.91 -45.70 -10.96
C VAL A 120 0.68 -47.09 -11.57
N ALA A 121 1.40 -48.11 -11.08
CA ALA A 121 1.24 -49.49 -11.57
C ALA A 121 -0.18 -50.02 -11.35
N ARG A 122 -0.82 -49.64 -10.24
CA ARG A 122 -2.22 -49.99 -9.97
C ARG A 122 -3.17 -49.31 -10.98
N LEU A 123 -2.98 -48.02 -11.25
CA LEU A 123 -3.78 -47.29 -12.24
C LEU A 123 -3.63 -47.89 -13.65
N GLU A 124 -2.41 -48.26 -14.03
CA GLU A 124 -2.15 -48.91 -15.32
C GLU A 124 -2.84 -50.28 -15.41
N LYS A 125 -2.86 -51.05 -14.32
CA LYS A 125 -3.57 -52.34 -14.25
C LYS A 125 -5.08 -52.16 -14.36
N GLU A 126 -5.65 -51.23 -13.59
CA GLU A 126 -7.09 -50.91 -13.64
C GLU A 126 -7.49 -50.40 -15.04
N ALA A 127 -6.65 -49.56 -15.68
CA ALA A 127 -6.88 -49.10 -17.04
C ALA A 127 -6.86 -50.28 -18.03
N ARG A 128 -5.91 -51.21 -17.89
CA ARG A 128 -5.79 -52.38 -18.77
C ARG A 128 -6.94 -53.38 -18.61
N GLU A 129 -7.50 -53.50 -17.41
CA GLU A 129 -8.68 -54.32 -17.12
C GLU A 129 -9.97 -53.69 -17.65
N ARG A 130 -10.03 -52.34 -17.70
CA ARG A 130 -11.16 -51.59 -18.26
C ARG A 130 -11.17 -51.52 -19.80
N VAL A 131 -10.10 -51.93 -20.49
CA VAL A 131 -10.09 -51.99 -21.96
C VAL A 131 -10.85 -53.23 -22.47
N PRO A 132 -11.94 -53.09 -23.24
CA PRO A 132 -12.68 -54.24 -23.75
C PRO A 132 -11.85 -55.08 -24.74
N LYS A 133 -11.91 -56.40 -24.60
CA LYS A 133 -11.07 -57.41 -25.29
C LYS A 133 -11.16 -57.43 -26.83
N ARG A 134 -11.97 -56.60 -27.49
CA ARG A 134 -12.15 -56.61 -28.96
C ARG A 134 -11.26 -55.64 -29.76
N ALA A 135 -10.44 -54.80 -29.12
CA ALA A 135 -9.47 -53.95 -29.84
C ALA A 135 -8.11 -54.63 -30.11
N ARG A 136 -8.00 -55.96 -29.96
CA ARG A 136 -6.78 -56.74 -30.23
C ARG A 136 -6.74 -57.27 -31.66
N LYS A 137 -6.91 -56.42 -32.69
CA LYS A 137 -6.52 -56.77 -34.08
C LYS A 137 -6.56 -55.58 -35.04
N VAL A 138 -5.60 -54.66 -34.94
CA VAL A 138 -5.04 -53.90 -36.07
C VAL A 138 -3.58 -53.62 -35.66
N GLY A 139 -2.60 -54.33 -36.19
CA GLY A 139 -1.98 -54.03 -37.49
C GLY A 139 -0.81 -53.06 -37.26
N ARG A 140 0.42 -53.56 -37.35
CA ARG A 140 1.67 -52.75 -37.29
C ARG A 140 1.57 -51.54 -38.24
N SER A 141 1.68 -50.31 -37.73
CA SER A 141 2.05 -49.16 -38.57
C SER A 141 2.74 -48.02 -37.79
N ARG A 142 4.03 -47.87 -38.13
CA ARG A 142 4.93 -46.70 -38.13
C ARG A 142 4.99 -45.75 -36.92
N VAL A 143 6.13 -45.85 -36.25
CA VAL A 143 6.81 -44.84 -35.43
C VAL A 143 6.78 -43.47 -36.11
N ILE A 144 6.14 -42.48 -35.46
CA ILE A 144 6.28 -41.07 -35.81
C ILE A 144 7.54 -40.55 -35.10
N ARG A 145 8.61 -40.37 -35.89
CA ARG A 145 9.89 -39.80 -35.47
C ARG A 145 9.73 -38.27 -35.39
N TRP A 146 9.65 -37.71 -34.19
CA TRP A 146 9.74 -36.27 -33.97
C TRP A 146 11.20 -35.83 -34.13
N THR A 147 11.54 -35.28 -35.30
CA THR A 147 12.84 -34.63 -35.52
C THR A 147 12.87 -33.26 -34.86
N ARG A 148 13.88 -33.02 -34.02
CA ARG A 148 14.32 -31.69 -33.59
C ARG A 148 14.52 -30.79 -34.82
N ARG A 149 13.72 -29.74 -34.97
CA ARG A 149 14.11 -28.58 -35.76
C ARG A 149 14.55 -27.48 -34.81
N ALA A 150 15.85 -27.21 -34.88
CA ALA A 150 16.51 -26.10 -34.25
C ALA A 150 15.96 -24.79 -34.83
N ASP A 151 15.42 -23.93 -33.97
CA ASP A 151 15.22 -22.52 -34.30
C ASP A 151 16.59 -21.82 -34.31
N ARG A 152 17.14 -21.69 -35.51
CA ARG A 152 18.06 -20.60 -35.84
C ARG A 152 17.24 -19.30 -35.93
N ARG A 153 17.24 -18.52 -34.86
CA ARG A 153 17.11 -17.05 -34.94
C ARG A 153 18.16 -16.40 -34.03
N ALA A 154 19.38 -16.35 -34.54
CA ALA A 154 20.42 -15.41 -34.10
C ALA A 154 21.29 -15.09 -35.31
N ALA A 155 20.86 -14.10 -36.10
CA ALA A 155 21.68 -13.34 -37.04
C ALA A 155 20.87 -12.12 -37.54
N LYS A 156 20.93 -11.02 -36.78
CA LYS A 156 20.92 -9.61 -37.24
C LYS A 156 20.76 -8.69 -36.03
N GLN A 157 21.88 -8.29 -35.44
CA GLN A 157 22.42 -6.92 -35.40
C GLN A 157 23.74 -6.95 -34.64
#